data_AF-A0A6M4GTZ6-F1
#
_entry.id   AF-A0A6M4GTZ6-F1
#
_cell.length_a   1.000
_cell.length_b   1.000
_cell.length_c   1.000
_cell.angle_alpha   90.00
_cell.angle_beta   90.00
_cell.angle_gamma   90.00
#
_symmetry.space_group_name_H-M   'P 1'
#
loop_
_entity.id
_entity.type
_entity.pdbx_description
1 polymer ?
#
loop_
_entity_poly.entity_id
_entity_poly.type
_entity_poly.pdbx_seq_one_letter_code
_entity_poly.pdbx_strand_id
1 'polypeptide(L)'
;MFGFLKGRRKEGPASDPQQVPDAAPAAAGHPGLEPFVYADHMDFNEGLPHVRWPDVHEWIAPLDEAGRNAAWEACNLGWLLHLRDALGEGYHVTRSPAALVMSSMPPADLKSVHGLVGLIAQRIPKVLVGIVEPPDDGREVLVVFDDQDTYYRYASMFDPEGGEYAFSSGRYIGGWASYFMTTRDDPHAVEPVIAHEMTHAFLSHLPLPLWLNEGLAVNTEARLSRPMGRQFTPQEMHAKHQRFWGPDEMQQLWSGTSFRRPDEGNMLSYDLARILVDKMSADWERFAAFALEADWSDGGAAAALKHYGIGLGQVASVLLEREPDPSFEPDPARWEQPAERAPERTAASIG
;
A
#
# COMPACT_ATOMS: atom_id res chain seq x y z
N MET A 1 -32.92 11.98 -0.46
CA MET A 1 -33.51 10.77 0.15
C MET A 1 -32.39 10.12 0.96
N PHE A 2 -32.27 10.52 2.23
CA PHE A 2 -31.17 10.15 3.12
C PHE A 2 -31.42 8.76 3.71
N GLY A 3 -30.48 7.83 3.55
CA GLY A 3 -30.58 6.49 4.11
C GLY A 3 -29.22 5.84 4.31
N PHE A 4 -28.98 5.41 5.56
CA PHE A 4 -27.97 4.45 6.02
C PHE A 4 -26.52 4.90 6.25
N LEU A 5 -26.32 5.64 7.35
CA LEU A 5 -25.10 5.51 8.18
C LEU A 5 -25.39 4.48 9.28
N LYS A 6 -25.09 3.20 9.04
CA LYS A 6 -25.12 2.15 10.08
C LYS A 6 -23.81 2.19 10.88
N GLY A 7 -23.94 2.30 12.20
CA GLY A 7 -23.01 1.74 13.18
C GLY A 7 -21.67 2.45 13.41
N ARG A 8 -21.67 3.66 14.01
CA ARG A 8 -20.46 4.15 14.69
C ARG A 8 -20.20 3.31 15.95
N ARG A 9 -19.15 2.48 15.97
CA ARG A 9 -18.55 2.06 17.24
C ARG A 9 -17.92 3.29 17.89
N LYS A 10 -18.45 3.70 19.05
CA LYS A 10 -17.68 4.54 19.99
C LYS A 10 -16.70 3.61 20.68
N GLU A 11 -15.43 3.64 20.29
CA GLU A 11 -14.38 2.96 21.05
C GLU A 11 -13.73 3.94 22.04
N GLY A 12 -13.47 3.45 23.25
CA GLY A 12 -12.80 4.16 24.33
C GLY A 12 -11.30 4.36 24.08
N PRO A 13 -10.51 4.74 25.10
CA PRO A 13 -9.06 4.90 24.94
C PRO A 13 -8.43 3.60 24.38
N ALA A 14 -7.35 3.73 23.61
CA ALA A 14 -6.62 2.63 22.99
C ALA A 14 -6.45 1.48 24.00
N SER A 15 -7.08 0.35 23.70
CA SER A 15 -6.97 -0.85 24.53
C SER A 15 -5.53 -1.36 24.47
N ASP A 16 -5.02 -1.88 25.58
CA ASP A 16 -3.69 -2.48 25.60
C ASP A 16 -3.65 -3.66 24.61
N PRO A 17 -2.59 -3.78 23.80
CA PRO A 17 -2.44 -4.92 22.88
C PRO A 17 -2.56 -6.23 23.64
N GLN A 18 -3.39 -7.13 23.13
CA GLN A 18 -3.57 -8.46 23.68
C GLN A 18 -2.41 -9.36 23.24
N GLN A 19 -1.92 -10.17 24.19
CA GLN A 19 -1.05 -11.29 23.88
C GLN A 19 -1.83 -12.33 23.07
N VAL A 20 -1.14 -12.93 22.10
CA VAL A 20 -1.64 -14.01 21.26
C VAL A 20 -1.07 -15.35 21.74
N PRO A 21 -1.47 -16.51 21.18
CA PRO A 21 -0.93 -17.80 21.58
C PRO A 21 0.60 -17.87 21.54
N ASP A 22 1.18 -18.58 22.52
CA ASP A 22 2.63 -18.71 22.62
C ASP A 22 3.23 -19.59 21.52
N ALA A 23 2.50 -20.59 21.02
CA ALA A 23 2.97 -21.50 19.98
C ALA A 23 2.25 -21.26 18.65
N ALA A 24 3.00 -21.39 17.54
CA ALA A 24 2.41 -21.40 16.21
C ALA A 24 1.46 -22.60 16.04
N PRO A 25 0.22 -22.39 15.56
CA PRO A 25 -0.73 -23.47 15.39
C PRO A 25 -0.36 -24.34 14.19
N ALA A 26 -0.56 -25.65 14.29
CA ALA A 26 -0.37 -26.58 13.16
C ALA A 26 -1.39 -26.33 12.03
N ALA A 27 -2.58 -25.83 12.37
CA ALA A 27 -3.64 -25.53 11.41
C ALA A 27 -4.51 -24.34 11.86
N ALA A 28 -5.05 -23.58 10.91
CA ALA A 28 -6.16 -22.67 11.16
C ALA A 28 -7.49 -23.45 11.09
N GLY A 29 -8.48 -23.02 11.86
CA GLY A 29 -9.79 -23.69 11.91
C GLY A 29 -10.93 -22.69 11.89
N HIS A 30 -12.02 -23.06 11.21
CA HIS A 30 -13.30 -22.38 11.26
C HIS A 30 -14.42 -23.42 11.36
N PRO A 31 -15.45 -23.23 12.20
CA PRO A 31 -16.60 -24.14 12.22
C PRO A 31 -17.20 -24.33 10.83
N GLY A 32 -17.34 -25.58 10.39
CA GLY A 32 -17.92 -25.90 9.08
C GLY A 32 -16.93 -26.03 7.93
N LEU A 33 -15.62 -25.87 8.17
CA LEU A 33 -14.57 -26.22 7.21
C LEU A 33 -13.64 -27.28 7.80
N GLU A 34 -13.01 -28.06 6.92
CA GLU A 34 -11.84 -28.85 7.29
C GLU A 34 -10.68 -27.92 7.71
N PRO A 35 -9.81 -28.31 8.65
CA PRO A 35 -8.70 -27.45 9.09
C PRO A 35 -7.74 -27.10 7.94
N PHE A 36 -7.30 -25.84 7.89
CA PHE A 36 -6.24 -25.38 6.98
C PHE A 36 -4.88 -25.70 7.59
N VAL A 37 -4.24 -26.79 7.14
CA VAL A 37 -2.96 -27.27 7.69
C VAL A 37 -1.80 -26.49 7.10
N TYR A 38 -1.11 -25.68 7.91
CA TYR A 38 -0.06 -24.78 7.40
C TYR A 38 1.08 -25.52 6.69
N ALA A 39 1.47 -26.70 7.19
CA ALA A 39 2.55 -27.49 6.59
C ALA A 39 2.29 -27.89 5.13
N ASP A 40 1.02 -27.97 4.72
CA ASP A 40 0.64 -28.34 3.35
C ASP A 40 0.54 -27.12 2.43
N HIS A 41 0.45 -25.91 3.00
CA HIS A 41 0.11 -24.66 2.31
C HIS A 41 1.10 -23.51 2.56
N MET A 42 2.32 -23.84 2.97
CA MET A 42 3.37 -22.87 3.30
C MET A 42 4.65 -23.21 2.54
N ASP A 43 5.17 -22.21 1.86
CA ASP A 43 6.48 -22.27 1.21
C ASP A 43 7.52 -21.62 2.12
N PHE A 44 8.79 -21.94 1.89
CA PHE A 44 9.92 -21.36 2.62
C PHE A 44 10.91 -20.77 1.63
N ASN A 45 11.25 -19.50 1.80
CA ASN A 45 12.34 -18.87 1.08
C ASN A 45 13.41 -18.44 2.09
N GLU A 46 14.61 -18.98 1.91
CA GLU A 46 15.75 -18.81 2.83
C GLU A 46 15.41 -19.05 4.31
N GLY A 47 14.53 -20.02 4.58
CA GLY A 47 14.10 -20.39 5.93
C GLY A 47 12.97 -19.51 6.51
N LEU A 48 12.49 -18.50 5.79
CA LEU A 48 11.34 -17.70 6.20
C LEU A 48 10.04 -18.25 5.59
N PRO A 49 8.99 -18.48 6.40
CA PRO A 49 7.73 -19.03 5.94
C PRO A 49 6.86 -17.99 5.23
N HIS A 50 6.19 -18.43 4.18
CA HIS A 50 5.18 -17.68 3.45
C HIS A 50 3.98 -18.58 3.15
N VAL A 51 2.78 -18.13 3.53
CA VAL A 51 1.55 -18.88 3.23
C VAL A 51 1.18 -18.69 1.77
N ARG A 52 0.75 -19.77 1.12
CA ARG A 52 0.13 -19.70 -0.20
C ARG A 52 -1.26 -19.10 -0.08
N TRP A 53 -1.33 -17.78 -0.13
CA TRP A 53 -2.58 -17.03 0.04
C TRP A 53 -3.71 -17.41 -0.92
N PRO A 54 -3.48 -17.78 -2.19
CA PRO A 54 -4.53 -18.33 -3.04
C PRO A 54 -5.26 -19.54 -2.41
N ASP A 55 -4.52 -20.43 -1.75
CA ASP A 55 -5.08 -21.60 -1.06
C ASP A 55 -5.98 -21.17 0.11
N VAL A 56 -5.60 -20.10 0.84
CA VAL A 56 -6.43 -19.53 1.91
C VAL A 56 -7.73 -18.97 1.34
N HIS A 57 -7.66 -18.23 0.23
CA HIS A 57 -8.84 -17.68 -0.43
C HIS A 57 -9.81 -18.77 -0.88
N GLU A 58 -9.30 -19.84 -1.51
CA GLU A 58 -10.11 -21.00 -1.89
C GLU A 58 -10.75 -21.67 -0.66
N TRP A 59 -9.97 -21.83 0.42
CA TRP A 59 -10.43 -22.46 1.65
C TRP A 59 -11.59 -21.68 2.32
N ILE A 60 -11.51 -20.35 2.36
CA ILE A 60 -12.55 -19.52 2.99
C ILE A 60 -13.73 -19.19 2.07
N ALA A 61 -13.59 -19.35 0.75
CA ALA A 61 -14.61 -18.98 -0.24
C ALA A 61 -16.03 -19.48 0.06
N PRO A 62 -16.24 -20.70 0.62
CA PRO A 62 -17.58 -21.20 0.94
C PRO A 62 -18.28 -20.47 2.11
N LEU A 63 -17.56 -19.70 2.91
CA LEU A 63 -18.10 -19.02 4.10
C LEU A 63 -18.88 -17.76 3.73
N ASP A 64 -19.75 -17.31 4.65
CA ASP A 64 -20.32 -15.97 4.59
C ASP A 64 -19.25 -14.91 4.94
N GLU A 65 -19.59 -13.63 4.79
CA GLU A 65 -18.65 -12.52 5.04
C GLU A 65 -18.05 -12.57 6.46
N ALA A 66 -18.88 -12.82 7.47
CA ALA A 66 -18.43 -12.90 8.86
C ALA A 66 -17.48 -14.08 9.08
N GLY A 67 -17.80 -15.25 8.52
CA GLY A 67 -16.96 -16.44 8.58
C GLY A 67 -15.65 -16.27 7.83
N ARG A 68 -15.68 -15.70 6.62
CA ARG A 68 -14.48 -15.35 5.84
C ARG A 68 -13.55 -14.46 6.65
N ASN A 69 -14.09 -13.40 7.26
CA ASN A 69 -13.29 -12.47 8.07
C ASN A 69 -12.66 -13.16 9.30
N ALA A 70 -13.40 -14.04 9.97
CA ALA A 70 -12.88 -14.79 11.12
C ALA A 70 -11.79 -15.80 10.72
N ALA A 71 -12.01 -16.54 9.62
CA ALA A 71 -11.06 -17.51 9.09
C ALA A 71 -9.79 -16.83 8.55
N TRP A 72 -9.95 -15.71 7.83
CA TRP A 72 -8.86 -14.85 7.35
C TRP A 72 -7.98 -14.35 8.50
N GLU A 73 -8.60 -13.86 9.58
CA GLU A 73 -7.86 -13.43 10.76
C GLU A 73 -7.09 -14.60 11.42
N ALA A 74 -7.69 -15.79 11.48
CA ALA A 74 -7.02 -16.98 12.02
C ALA A 74 -5.81 -17.41 11.16
N CYS A 75 -5.93 -17.31 9.84
CA CYS A 75 -4.83 -17.56 8.89
C CYS A 75 -3.70 -16.54 9.05
N ASN A 76 -4.03 -15.24 9.12
CA ASN A 76 -3.03 -14.19 9.35
C ASN A 76 -2.29 -14.39 10.67
N LEU A 77 -3.03 -14.66 11.77
CA LEU A 77 -2.41 -14.87 13.07
C LEU A 77 -1.50 -16.10 13.07
N GLY A 78 -1.94 -17.23 12.53
CA GLY A 78 -1.10 -18.43 12.53
C GLY A 78 0.13 -18.29 11.63
N TRP A 79 0.01 -17.65 10.46
CA TRP A 79 1.17 -17.29 9.63
C TRP A 79 2.18 -16.42 10.37
N LEU A 80 1.73 -15.34 11.03
CA LEU A 80 2.61 -14.47 11.81
C LEU A 80 3.32 -15.21 12.94
N LEU A 81 2.66 -16.18 13.57
CA LEU A 81 3.30 -17.00 14.61
C LEU A 81 4.37 -17.93 14.03
N HIS A 82 4.15 -18.52 12.85
CA HIS A 82 5.18 -19.30 12.14
C HIS A 82 6.35 -18.41 11.73
N LEU A 83 6.07 -17.20 11.21
CA LEU A 83 7.10 -16.24 10.81
C LEU A 83 7.91 -15.75 12.02
N ARG A 84 7.26 -15.46 13.14
CA ARG A 84 7.91 -15.15 14.42
C ARG A 84 8.87 -16.26 14.83
N ASP A 85 8.41 -17.52 14.80
CA ASP A 85 9.22 -18.67 15.22
C ASP A 85 10.45 -18.86 14.32
N ALA A 86 10.34 -18.56 13.01
CA ALA A 86 11.45 -18.58 12.08
C ALA A 86 12.44 -17.41 12.25
N LEU A 87 11.95 -16.24 12.66
CA LEU A 87 12.78 -15.05 12.93
C LEU A 87 13.49 -15.11 14.30
N GLY A 88 12.95 -15.87 15.25
CA GLY A 88 13.57 -16.19 16.54
C GLY A 88 12.97 -15.46 17.74
N GLU A 89 13.48 -15.77 18.94
CA GLU A 89 12.89 -15.44 20.24
C GLU A 89 12.71 -13.93 20.54
N GLY A 90 13.38 -13.05 19.77
CA GLY A 90 13.23 -11.60 19.90
C GLY A 90 11.88 -11.08 19.37
N TYR A 91 11.27 -11.80 18.43
CA TYR A 91 10.02 -11.39 17.80
C TYR A 91 8.81 -11.84 18.61
N HIS A 92 7.78 -11.02 18.57
CA HIS A 92 6.48 -11.33 19.16
C HIS A 92 5.37 -10.73 18.33
N VAL A 93 4.19 -11.31 18.48
CA VAL A 93 2.98 -10.89 17.78
C VAL A 93 2.02 -10.30 18.83
N THR A 94 1.45 -9.14 18.54
CA THR A 94 0.44 -8.50 19.37
C THR A 94 -0.79 -8.15 18.57
N ARG A 95 -1.94 -8.12 19.25
CA ARG A 95 -3.25 -7.90 18.63
C ARG A 95 -3.98 -6.73 19.29
N SER A 96 -4.52 -5.82 18.49
CA SER A 96 -5.50 -4.82 18.91
C SER A 96 -6.77 -4.95 18.07
N PRO A 97 -7.86 -4.19 18.32
CA PRO A 97 -9.01 -4.16 17.42
C PRO A 97 -8.68 -3.67 16.00
N ALA A 98 -7.62 -2.87 15.84
CA ALA A 98 -7.23 -2.27 14.57
C ALA A 98 -6.17 -3.08 13.81
N ALA A 99 -5.27 -3.79 14.51
CA ALA A 99 -4.12 -4.40 13.85
C ALA A 99 -3.60 -5.68 14.53
N LEU A 100 -2.94 -6.53 13.74
CA LEU A 100 -1.97 -7.52 14.16
C LEU A 100 -0.57 -6.97 13.85
N VAL A 101 0.32 -6.95 14.84
CA VAL A 101 1.68 -6.43 14.67
C VAL A 101 2.68 -7.51 15.08
N MET A 102 3.64 -7.81 14.20
CA MET A 102 4.80 -8.66 14.52
C MET A 102 6.06 -7.80 14.53
N SER A 103 6.80 -7.80 15.64
CA SER A 103 8.07 -7.07 15.77
C SER A 103 8.92 -7.57 16.93
N SER A 104 10.13 -7.05 17.06
CA SER A 104 10.97 -7.17 18.27
C SER A 104 10.82 -5.99 19.26
N MET A 105 9.94 -5.03 18.97
CA MET A 105 9.87 -3.75 19.70
C MET A 105 9.43 -3.93 21.17
N PRO A 106 9.91 -3.08 22.10
CA PRO A 106 9.41 -3.08 23.46
C PRO A 106 7.88 -2.85 23.53
N PRO A 107 7.17 -3.38 24.55
CA PRO A 107 5.72 -3.26 24.66
C PRO A 107 5.17 -1.82 24.62
N ALA A 108 5.94 -0.84 25.11
CA ALA A 108 5.54 0.57 25.08
C ALA A 108 5.49 1.13 23.65
N ASP A 109 6.43 0.72 22.81
CA ASP A 109 6.51 1.14 21.40
C ASP A 109 5.41 0.45 20.59
N LEU A 110 5.17 -0.85 20.81
CA LEU A 110 4.06 -1.58 20.21
C LEU A 110 2.69 -0.98 20.51
N LYS A 111 2.45 -0.57 21.77
CA LYS A 111 1.22 0.13 22.13
C LYS A 111 1.06 1.42 21.33
N SER A 112 2.16 2.14 21.10
CA SER A 112 2.17 3.37 20.31
C SER A 112 1.90 3.07 18.83
N VAL A 113 2.50 2.02 18.26
CA VAL A 113 2.26 1.55 16.89
C VAL A 113 0.80 1.14 16.69
N HIS A 114 0.21 0.33 17.58
CA HIS A 114 -1.20 -0.04 17.48
C HIS A 114 -2.13 1.18 17.56
N GLY A 115 -1.83 2.14 18.45
CA GLY A 115 -2.59 3.39 18.55
C GLY A 115 -2.48 4.22 17.28
N LEU A 116 -1.30 4.25 16.66
CA LEU A 116 -1.05 4.97 15.42
C LEU A 116 -1.78 4.34 14.22
N VAL A 117 -1.72 3.02 14.04
CA VAL A 117 -2.46 2.31 12.97
C VAL A 117 -3.96 2.60 13.08
N GLY A 118 -4.52 2.48 14.29
CA GLY A 118 -5.94 2.80 14.51
C GLY A 118 -6.28 4.27 14.25
N LEU A 119 -5.36 5.19 14.53
CA LEU A 119 -5.53 6.62 14.25
C LEU A 119 -5.49 6.91 12.74
N ILE A 120 -4.53 6.32 12.01
CA ILE A 120 -4.36 6.48 10.57
C ILE A 120 -5.57 5.90 9.82
N ALA A 121 -6.02 4.69 10.17
CA ALA A 121 -7.23 4.09 9.61
C ALA A 121 -8.46 5.01 9.71
N GLN A 122 -8.59 5.76 10.82
CA GLN A 122 -9.70 6.70 11.02
C GLN A 122 -9.52 8.05 10.29
N ARG A 123 -8.30 8.37 9.87
CA ARG A 123 -7.96 9.64 9.24
C ARG A 123 -7.93 9.55 7.72
N ILE A 124 -7.49 8.43 7.14
CA ILE A 124 -7.46 8.24 5.68
C ILE A 124 -8.81 8.57 5.02
N PRO A 125 -9.97 8.04 5.47
CA PRO A 125 -11.27 8.40 4.88
C PRO A 125 -11.66 9.88 4.98
N LYS A 126 -11.03 10.64 5.89
CA LYS A 126 -11.26 12.08 6.04
C LYS A 126 -10.36 12.89 5.12
N VAL A 127 -9.15 12.39 4.84
CA VAL A 127 -8.20 13.01 3.91
C VAL A 127 -8.62 12.73 2.47
N LEU A 128 -9.05 11.50 2.18
CA LEU A 128 -9.42 11.02 0.85
C LEU A 128 -10.94 10.88 0.71
N VAL A 129 -11.68 11.89 1.17
CA VAL A 129 -13.14 11.84 1.25
C VAL A 129 -13.77 11.60 -0.12
N GLY A 130 -14.58 10.55 -0.22
CA GLY A 130 -15.29 10.16 -1.45
C GLY A 130 -14.44 9.38 -2.46
N ILE A 131 -13.19 9.04 -2.13
CA ILE A 131 -12.31 8.23 -2.99
C ILE A 131 -12.09 6.83 -2.40
N VAL A 132 -11.91 6.74 -1.09
CA VAL A 132 -11.50 5.47 -0.45
C VAL A 132 -12.68 4.65 0.04
N GLU A 133 -12.50 3.33 0.03
CA GLU A 133 -13.33 2.36 0.74
C GLU A 133 -12.48 1.75 1.88
N PRO A 134 -13.02 1.65 3.11
CA PRO A 134 -12.33 0.93 4.16
C PRO A 134 -12.11 -0.52 3.73
N PRO A 135 -10.94 -1.11 4.00
CA PRO A 135 -10.70 -2.51 3.72
C PRO A 135 -11.74 -3.42 4.41
N ASP A 136 -12.33 -4.35 3.66
CA ASP A 136 -13.40 -5.26 4.12
C ASP A 136 -12.94 -6.35 5.12
N ASP A 137 -11.63 -6.59 5.20
CA ASP A 137 -10.98 -7.78 5.77
C ASP A 137 -10.29 -7.51 7.11
N GLY A 138 -11.07 -7.20 8.13
CA GLY A 138 -10.60 -7.32 9.50
C GLY A 138 -9.49 -6.33 9.89
N ARG A 139 -8.40 -6.85 10.46
CA ARG A 139 -7.33 -6.04 11.07
C ARG A 139 -6.20 -5.83 10.08
N GLU A 140 -5.61 -4.64 10.09
CA GLU A 140 -4.36 -4.39 9.39
C GLU A 140 -3.26 -5.31 9.93
N VAL A 141 -2.40 -5.81 9.06
CA VAL A 141 -1.26 -6.64 9.46
C VAL A 141 0.02 -5.85 9.21
N LEU A 142 0.84 -5.70 10.23
CA LEU A 142 2.12 -5.00 10.17
C LEU A 142 3.26 -5.92 10.63
N VAL A 143 4.28 -6.04 9.79
CA VAL A 143 5.53 -6.73 10.09
C VAL A 143 6.65 -5.71 10.19
N VAL A 144 7.33 -5.64 11.33
CA VAL A 144 8.51 -4.77 11.50
C VAL A 144 9.74 -5.62 11.74
N PHE A 145 10.62 -5.65 10.74
CA PHE A 145 11.90 -6.35 10.81
C PHE A 145 12.94 -5.51 11.55
N ASP A 146 13.90 -6.18 12.19
CA ASP A 146 15.00 -5.53 12.91
C ASP A 146 16.00 -4.84 11.99
N ASP A 147 16.21 -5.38 10.79
CA ASP A 147 17.25 -4.95 9.85
C ASP A 147 16.81 -5.09 8.39
N GLN A 148 17.48 -4.32 7.51
CA GLN A 148 17.23 -4.31 6.07
C GLN A 148 17.53 -5.66 5.40
N ASP A 149 18.56 -6.40 5.83
CA ASP A 149 18.94 -7.67 5.20
C ASP A 149 17.80 -8.69 5.34
N THR A 150 17.21 -8.80 6.53
CA THR A 150 16.07 -9.67 6.80
C THR A 150 14.82 -9.20 6.07
N TYR A 151 14.58 -7.89 6.02
CA TYR A 151 13.48 -7.30 5.25
C TYR A 151 13.59 -7.66 3.77
N TYR A 152 14.75 -7.45 3.13
CA TYR A 152 14.94 -7.75 1.71
C TYR A 152 14.94 -9.25 1.42
N ARG A 153 15.48 -10.07 2.33
CA ARG A 153 15.37 -11.52 2.24
C ARG A 153 13.91 -11.96 2.18
N TYR A 154 13.05 -11.39 3.02
CA TYR A 154 11.62 -11.68 3.00
C TYR A 154 10.91 -11.06 1.78
N ALA A 155 11.20 -9.81 1.45
CA ALA A 155 10.57 -9.08 0.35
C ALA A 155 10.88 -9.66 -1.03
N SER A 156 12.06 -10.27 -1.21
CA SER A 156 12.48 -10.90 -2.47
C SER A 156 11.54 -12.01 -2.96
N MET A 157 10.71 -12.58 -2.08
CA MET A 157 9.67 -13.56 -2.46
C MET A 157 8.61 -12.98 -3.40
N PHE A 158 8.46 -11.65 -3.41
CA PHE A 158 7.46 -10.93 -4.18
C PHE A 158 8.04 -10.26 -5.43
N ASP A 159 9.35 -10.43 -5.64
CA ASP A 159 10.07 -9.79 -6.73
C ASP A 159 10.30 -10.78 -7.87
N PRO A 160 10.03 -10.40 -9.14
CA PRO A 160 10.40 -11.21 -10.29
C PRO A 160 11.89 -11.63 -10.27
N GLU A 161 12.19 -12.85 -10.73
CA GLU A 161 13.58 -13.31 -10.78
C GLU A 161 14.45 -12.38 -11.65
N GLY A 162 15.57 -11.91 -11.09
CA GLY A 162 16.61 -11.20 -11.83
C GLY A 162 16.42 -9.68 -12.00
N GLY A 163 15.51 -9.04 -11.27
CA GLY A 163 15.35 -7.57 -11.30
C GLY A 163 16.36 -6.81 -10.43
N GLU A 164 16.70 -5.59 -10.83
CA GLU A 164 17.27 -4.57 -9.95
C GLU A 164 16.12 -3.73 -9.38
N TYR A 165 15.96 -3.72 -8.06
CA TYR A 165 14.87 -3.02 -7.37
C TYR A 165 15.42 -1.82 -6.60
N ALA A 166 14.68 -0.71 -6.63
CA ALA A 166 14.99 0.43 -5.79
C ALA A 166 14.85 0.04 -4.31
N PHE A 167 15.71 0.61 -3.45
CA PHE A 167 15.59 0.42 -2.01
C PHE A 167 14.25 1.01 -1.52
N SER A 168 13.47 0.22 -0.77
CA SER A 168 12.24 0.68 -0.12
C SER A 168 12.35 0.60 1.39
N SER A 169 11.81 1.61 2.09
CA SER A 169 11.70 1.65 3.55
C SER A 169 10.45 0.94 4.07
N GLY A 170 9.53 0.59 3.18
CA GLY A 170 8.28 -0.09 3.48
C GLY A 170 7.69 -0.73 2.24
N ARG A 171 6.81 -1.72 2.40
CA ARG A 171 6.06 -2.27 1.28
C ARG A 171 4.71 -2.80 1.72
N TYR A 172 3.66 -2.37 1.04
CA TYR A 172 2.37 -3.04 1.04
C TYR A 172 2.42 -4.25 0.11
N ILE A 173 2.09 -5.41 0.65
CA ILE A 173 1.78 -6.60 -0.13
C ILE A 173 0.27 -6.64 -0.27
N GLY A 174 -0.19 -6.31 -1.49
CA GLY A 174 -1.56 -6.50 -1.94
C GLY A 174 -1.75 -7.83 -2.67
N GLY A 175 -2.96 -8.03 -3.17
CA GLY A 175 -3.37 -9.18 -3.96
C GLY A 175 -4.09 -10.18 -3.08
N TRP A 176 -3.54 -11.39 -3.01
CA TRP A 176 -4.07 -12.46 -2.20
C TRP A 176 -3.76 -12.25 -0.71
N ALA A 177 -2.72 -11.51 -0.36
CA ALA A 177 -2.43 -11.09 1.01
C ALA A 177 -2.64 -9.57 1.15
N SER A 178 -2.94 -9.10 2.37
CA SER A 178 -2.97 -7.66 2.68
C SER A 178 -2.20 -7.40 3.96
N TYR A 179 -0.92 -7.03 3.83
CA TYR A 179 -0.10 -6.63 4.97
C TYR A 179 0.99 -5.64 4.59
N PHE A 180 1.51 -4.93 5.59
CA PHE A 180 2.60 -3.99 5.47
C PHE A 180 3.85 -4.55 6.10
N MET A 181 5.01 -4.30 5.49
CA MET A 181 6.30 -4.57 6.10
C MET A 181 7.20 -3.34 6.10
N THR A 182 7.98 -3.16 7.16
CA THR A 182 8.98 -2.10 7.30
C THR A 182 10.14 -2.55 8.20
N THR A 183 11.12 -1.68 8.42
CA THR A 183 12.30 -1.94 9.27
C THR A 183 12.33 -1.02 10.49
N ARG A 184 13.03 -1.45 11.55
CA ARG A 184 13.21 -0.67 12.79
C ARG A 184 14.28 0.42 12.67
N ASP A 185 15.04 0.46 11.58
CA ASP A 185 16.23 1.30 11.44
C ASP A 185 15.95 2.81 11.58
N ASP A 186 14.69 3.25 11.51
CA ASP A 186 14.24 4.55 12.01
C ASP A 186 12.80 4.51 12.59
N PRO A 187 12.61 4.55 13.93
CA PRO A 187 11.29 4.61 14.57
C PRO A 187 10.47 5.85 14.16
N HIS A 188 11.11 6.93 13.71
CA HIS A 188 10.44 8.11 13.20
C HIS A 188 10.00 7.96 11.73
N ALA A 189 10.51 6.98 11.01
CA ALA A 189 10.07 6.62 9.66
C ALA A 189 8.87 5.67 9.65
N VAL A 190 8.61 4.95 10.76
CA VAL A 190 7.50 3.99 10.85
C VAL A 190 6.14 4.67 10.67
N GLU A 191 5.94 5.88 11.21
CA GLU A 191 4.67 6.62 11.06
C GLU A 191 4.38 7.03 9.60
N PRO A 192 5.31 7.73 8.90
CA PRO A 192 5.18 7.98 7.47
C PRO A 192 4.93 6.73 6.65
N VAL A 193 5.69 5.66 6.87
CA VAL A 193 5.53 4.40 6.13
C VAL A 193 4.15 3.79 6.37
N ILE A 194 3.68 3.70 7.62
CA ILE A 194 2.33 3.18 7.89
C ILE A 194 1.26 4.02 7.19
N ALA A 195 1.36 5.35 7.22
CA ALA A 195 0.40 6.22 6.55
C ALA A 195 0.40 6.05 5.03
N HIS A 196 1.58 5.91 4.45
CA HIS A 196 1.79 5.65 3.03
C HIS A 196 1.15 4.32 2.62
N GLU A 197 1.57 3.22 3.25
CA GLU A 197 1.16 1.89 2.85
C GLU A 197 -0.33 1.63 3.13
N MET A 198 -0.86 2.12 4.25
CA MET A 198 -2.31 2.04 4.51
C MET A 198 -3.12 2.83 3.47
N THR A 199 -2.57 3.87 2.85
CA THR A 199 -3.26 4.58 1.78
C THR A 199 -3.47 3.65 0.58
N HIS A 200 -2.49 2.81 0.24
CA HIS A 200 -2.62 1.81 -0.83
C HIS A 200 -3.73 0.80 -0.54
N ALA A 201 -3.81 0.30 0.70
CA ALA A 201 -4.88 -0.62 1.10
C ALA A 201 -6.28 -0.02 0.95
N PHE A 202 -6.46 1.27 1.26
CA PHE A 202 -7.74 1.98 1.11
C PHE A 202 -8.09 2.33 -0.34
N LEU A 203 -7.11 2.33 -1.24
CA LEU A 203 -7.26 2.61 -2.66
C LEU A 203 -7.31 1.33 -3.53
N SER A 204 -7.08 0.16 -2.94
CA SER A 204 -6.85 -1.09 -3.68
C SER A 204 -8.06 -1.58 -4.50
N HIS A 205 -9.24 -1.02 -4.25
CA HIS A 205 -10.47 -1.28 -4.99
C HIS A 205 -10.54 -0.53 -6.33
N LEU A 206 -9.65 0.46 -6.55
CA LEU A 206 -9.62 1.29 -7.76
C LEU A 206 -8.54 0.80 -8.75
N PRO A 207 -8.78 0.93 -10.07
CA PRO A 207 -7.81 0.58 -11.10
C PRO A 207 -6.80 1.72 -11.37
N LEU A 208 -6.25 2.33 -10.31
CA LEU A 208 -5.45 3.54 -10.47
C LEU A 208 -4.13 3.28 -11.24
N PRO A 209 -3.73 4.21 -12.12
CA PRO A 209 -2.36 4.24 -12.62
C PRO A 209 -1.38 4.50 -11.48
N LEU A 210 -0.19 3.90 -11.54
CA LEU A 210 0.79 3.94 -10.44
C LEU A 210 1.12 5.37 -9.99
N TRP A 211 1.29 6.32 -10.92
CA TRP A 211 1.59 7.71 -10.56
C TRP A 211 0.52 8.35 -9.67
N LEU A 212 -0.76 8.03 -9.90
CA LEU A 212 -1.87 8.60 -9.13
C LEU A 212 -1.97 7.93 -7.76
N ASN A 213 -1.79 6.61 -7.72
CA ASN A 213 -1.78 5.83 -6.50
C ASN A 213 -0.65 6.27 -5.55
N GLU A 214 0.58 6.36 -6.06
CA GLU A 214 1.73 6.85 -5.28
C GLU A 214 1.61 8.33 -4.93
N GLY A 215 1.10 9.15 -5.84
CA GLY A 215 0.83 10.56 -5.57
C GLY A 215 -0.17 10.77 -4.42
N LEU A 216 -1.21 9.94 -4.35
CA LEU A 216 -2.18 9.93 -3.25
C LEU A 216 -1.55 9.46 -1.94
N ALA A 217 -0.72 8.42 -1.96
CA ALA A 217 -0.03 7.88 -0.80
C ALA A 217 0.95 8.91 -0.20
N VAL A 218 1.84 9.49 -1.01
CA VAL A 218 2.81 10.50 -0.56
C VAL A 218 2.11 11.76 -0.02
N ASN A 219 1.02 12.21 -0.65
CA ASN A 219 0.26 13.35 -0.13
C ASN A 219 -0.48 13.03 1.17
N THR A 220 -1.01 11.82 1.31
CA THR A 220 -1.69 11.38 2.53
C THR A 220 -0.71 11.21 3.68
N GLU A 221 0.43 10.58 3.43
CA GLU A 221 1.58 10.52 4.33
C GLU A 221 1.94 11.92 4.85
N ALA A 222 2.20 12.87 3.95
CA ALA A 222 2.60 14.23 4.32
C ALA A 222 1.52 14.98 5.16
N ARG A 223 0.24 14.66 4.98
CA ARG A 223 -0.87 15.26 5.74
C ARG A 223 -1.07 14.62 7.11
N LEU A 224 -0.74 13.34 7.25
CA LEU A 224 -1.01 12.55 8.46
C LEU A 224 0.19 12.46 9.40
N SER A 225 1.38 12.54 8.85
CA SER A 225 2.65 12.33 9.56
C SER A 225 3.38 13.64 9.83
N ARG A 226 4.37 13.61 10.72
CA ARG A 226 5.23 14.77 10.96
C ARG A 226 6.10 15.04 9.73
N PRO A 227 6.33 16.31 9.37
CA PRO A 227 7.22 16.65 8.26
C PRO A 227 8.62 16.07 8.53
N MET A 228 9.09 15.21 7.63
CA MET A 228 10.49 14.78 7.61
C MET A 228 11.38 15.88 7.03
N GLY A 229 12.66 15.86 7.38
CA GLY A 229 13.64 16.75 6.78
C GLY A 229 13.73 16.49 5.27
N ARG A 230 13.74 17.56 4.46
CA ARG A 230 13.93 17.44 3.01
C ARG A 230 15.41 17.31 2.70
N GLN A 231 15.78 16.30 1.92
CA GLN A 231 17.15 16.13 1.44
C GLN A 231 17.57 17.25 0.49
N PHE A 232 16.62 17.74 -0.32
CA PHE A 232 16.81 18.80 -1.31
C PHE A 232 15.92 20.00 -1.03
N THR A 233 16.43 21.18 -1.34
CA THR A 233 15.63 22.41 -1.36
C THR A 233 14.60 22.37 -2.49
N PRO A 234 13.50 23.16 -2.40
CA PRO A 234 12.54 23.27 -3.50
C PRO A 234 13.17 23.68 -4.83
N GLN A 235 14.18 24.56 -4.82
CA GLN A 235 14.87 25.01 -6.03
C GLN A 235 15.72 23.89 -6.66
N GLU A 236 16.41 23.10 -5.84
CA GLU A 236 17.20 21.96 -6.33
C GLU A 236 16.31 20.87 -6.93
N MET A 237 15.20 20.53 -6.28
CA MET A 237 14.22 19.59 -6.83
C MET A 237 13.67 20.09 -8.16
N HIS A 238 13.26 21.35 -8.23
CA HIS A 238 12.75 21.94 -9.46
C HIS A 238 13.78 21.88 -10.60
N ALA A 239 15.04 22.21 -10.33
CA ALA A 239 16.12 22.12 -11.33
C ALA A 239 16.38 20.67 -11.80
N LYS A 240 16.20 19.66 -10.93
CA LYS A 240 16.26 18.25 -11.31
C LYS A 240 15.10 17.87 -12.24
N HIS A 241 13.86 18.24 -11.88
CA HIS A 241 12.69 18.01 -12.73
C HIS A 241 12.87 18.64 -14.12
N GLN A 242 13.33 19.88 -14.20
CA GLN A 242 13.55 20.57 -15.48
C GLN A 242 14.57 19.86 -16.38
N ARG A 243 15.53 19.11 -15.82
CA ARG A 243 16.56 18.40 -16.59
C ARG A 243 16.14 16.99 -16.97
N PHE A 244 15.43 16.30 -16.09
CA PHE A 244 15.17 14.87 -16.22
C PHE A 244 14.02 14.54 -17.19
N TRP A 245 12.90 15.26 -17.11
CA TRP A 245 11.69 14.87 -17.82
C TRP A 245 11.74 15.24 -19.31
N GLY A 246 11.86 14.24 -20.19
CA GLY A 246 11.65 14.32 -21.63
C GLY A 246 10.43 13.49 -22.06
N PRO A 247 10.12 13.46 -23.38
CA PRO A 247 8.99 12.69 -23.91
C PRO A 247 9.00 11.21 -23.51
N ASP A 248 10.17 10.57 -23.50
CA ASP A 248 10.29 9.14 -23.19
C ASP A 248 10.16 8.89 -21.69
N GLU A 249 10.77 9.74 -20.83
CA GLU A 249 10.62 9.65 -19.38
C GLU A 249 9.18 9.89 -18.95
N MET A 250 8.44 10.78 -19.62
CA MET A 250 7.02 11.00 -19.34
C MET A 250 6.18 9.75 -19.65
N GLN A 251 6.48 9.01 -20.73
CA GLN A 251 5.82 7.72 -20.95
C GLN A 251 6.17 6.69 -19.86
N GLN A 252 7.39 6.73 -19.33
CA GLN A 252 7.77 5.87 -18.20
C GLN A 252 7.00 6.24 -16.92
N LEU A 253 6.73 7.53 -16.69
CA LEU A 253 5.87 7.97 -15.58
C LEU A 253 4.44 7.47 -15.73
N TRP A 254 3.85 7.63 -16.91
CA TRP A 254 2.45 7.25 -17.15
C TRP A 254 2.23 5.74 -17.13
N SER A 255 3.20 4.97 -17.63
CA SER A 255 3.19 3.51 -17.55
C SER A 255 3.54 2.97 -16.15
N GLY A 256 4.13 3.78 -15.28
CA GLY A 256 4.60 3.37 -13.94
C GLY A 256 6.04 2.85 -13.91
N THR A 257 6.65 2.56 -15.06
CA THR A 257 8.01 1.99 -15.14
C THR A 257 9.09 2.88 -14.51
N SER A 258 8.90 4.21 -14.48
CA SER A 258 9.88 5.14 -13.89
C SER A 258 10.03 4.98 -12.37
N PHE A 259 9.03 4.42 -11.68
CA PHE A 259 9.05 4.18 -10.24
C PHE A 259 9.99 3.04 -9.83
N ARG A 260 10.46 2.23 -10.77
CA ARG A 260 11.43 1.14 -10.50
C ARG A 260 12.86 1.47 -10.88
N ARG A 261 13.13 2.68 -11.36
CA ARG A 261 14.47 3.06 -11.81
C ARG A 261 15.48 3.02 -10.66
N PRO A 262 16.70 2.51 -10.87
CA PRO A 262 17.74 2.53 -9.83
C PRO A 262 18.44 3.90 -9.69
N ASP A 263 18.10 4.87 -10.53
CA ASP A 263 18.68 6.22 -10.53
C ASP A 263 17.74 7.28 -9.92
N GLU A 264 18.06 8.57 -10.10
CA GLU A 264 17.24 9.66 -9.56
C GLU A 264 15.82 9.72 -10.14
N GLY A 265 15.52 9.00 -11.22
CA GLY A 265 14.20 8.91 -11.82
C GLY A 265 13.15 8.33 -10.86
N ASN A 266 13.51 7.40 -9.97
CA ASN A 266 12.59 6.90 -8.95
C ASN A 266 12.13 8.03 -8.02
N MET A 267 13.07 8.73 -7.39
CA MET A 267 12.78 9.88 -6.51
C MET A 267 11.97 10.96 -7.23
N LEU A 268 12.34 11.28 -8.47
CA LEU A 268 11.63 12.30 -9.26
C LEU A 268 10.22 11.86 -9.64
N SER A 269 9.97 10.56 -9.82
CA SER A 269 8.63 10.02 -10.11
C SER A 269 7.69 10.26 -8.93
N TYR A 270 8.12 9.91 -7.71
CA TYR A 270 7.35 10.17 -6.49
C TYR A 270 7.11 11.66 -6.27
N ASP A 271 8.11 12.52 -6.47
CA ASP A 271 7.91 13.97 -6.29
C ASP A 271 7.00 14.58 -7.35
N LEU A 272 7.10 14.17 -8.62
CA LEU A 272 6.21 14.66 -9.68
C LEU A 272 4.77 14.19 -9.47
N ALA A 273 4.57 12.92 -9.13
CA ALA A 273 3.27 12.37 -8.76
C ALA A 273 2.63 13.13 -7.59
N ARG A 274 3.42 13.40 -6.54
CA ARG A 274 2.99 14.21 -5.40
C ARG A 274 2.53 15.61 -5.84
N ILE A 275 3.29 16.29 -6.69
CA ILE A 275 2.94 17.64 -7.18
C ILE A 275 1.70 17.60 -8.07
N LEU A 276 1.58 16.63 -8.98
CA LEU A 276 0.41 16.46 -9.84
C LEU A 276 -0.86 16.31 -9.01
N VAL A 277 -0.87 15.39 -8.04
CA VAL A 277 -2.01 15.18 -7.14
C VAL A 277 -2.31 16.43 -6.30
N ASP A 278 -1.29 17.09 -5.73
CA ASP A 278 -1.48 18.34 -4.96
C ASP A 278 -2.16 19.44 -5.80
N LYS A 279 -1.76 19.59 -7.07
CA LYS A 279 -2.32 20.63 -7.95
C LYS A 279 -3.69 20.26 -8.52
N MET A 280 -3.88 19.01 -8.94
CA MET A 280 -5.16 18.55 -9.48
C MET A 280 -6.25 18.48 -8.40
N SER A 281 -5.87 18.24 -7.13
CA SER A 281 -6.79 18.17 -5.98
C SER A 281 -7.22 19.53 -5.41
N ALA A 282 -6.83 20.65 -6.03
CA ALA A 282 -7.27 21.98 -5.61
C ALA A 282 -8.80 22.14 -5.64
N ASP A 283 -9.47 21.51 -6.62
CA ASP A 283 -10.92 21.27 -6.64
C ASP A 283 -11.16 19.81 -6.27
N TRP A 284 -11.44 19.56 -4.99
CA TRP A 284 -11.52 18.20 -4.45
C TRP A 284 -12.67 17.38 -5.04
N GLU A 285 -13.84 17.98 -5.25
CA GLU A 285 -15.00 17.27 -5.79
C GLU A 285 -14.69 16.75 -7.21
N ARG A 286 -14.09 17.61 -8.03
CA ARG A 286 -13.65 17.24 -9.37
C ARG A 286 -12.53 16.20 -9.35
N PHE A 287 -11.56 16.35 -8.44
CA PHE A 287 -10.46 15.40 -8.30
C PHE A 287 -10.91 14.03 -7.84
N ALA A 288 -11.86 13.95 -6.91
CA ALA A 288 -12.44 12.69 -6.47
C ALA A 288 -13.14 11.97 -7.64
N ALA A 289 -13.92 12.69 -8.44
CA ALA A 289 -14.56 12.14 -9.63
C ALA A 289 -13.53 11.65 -10.68
N PHE A 290 -12.43 12.38 -10.85
CA PHE A 290 -11.30 11.96 -11.67
C PHE A 290 -10.64 10.68 -11.15
N ALA A 291 -10.30 10.62 -9.86
CA ALA A 291 -9.61 9.48 -9.27
C ALA A 291 -10.46 8.21 -9.31
N LEU A 292 -11.78 8.31 -9.11
CA LEU A 292 -12.72 7.19 -9.21
C LEU A 292 -12.86 6.62 -10.62
N GLU A 293 -12.49 7.37 -11.66
CA GLU A 293 -12.59 6.96 -13.07
C GLU A 293 -11.25 6.78 -13.77
N ALA A 294 -10.13 7.13 -13.12
CA ALA A 294 -8.80 6.96 -13.68
C ALA A 294 -8.48 5.46 -13.78
N ASP A 295 -7.90 5.07 -14.92
CA ASP A 295 -7.56 3.69 -15.21
C ASP A 295 -6.08 3.58 -15.59
N TRP A 296 -5.44 2.53 -15.11
CA TRP A 296 -4.03 2.27 -15.39
C TRP A 296 -3.77 2.01 -16.88
N SER A 297 -4.74 1.46 -17.61
CA SER A 297 -4.57 1.10 -19.04
C SER A 297 -4.36 2.30 -19.96
N ASP A 298 -4.75 3.51 -19.54
CA ASP A 298 -4.52 4.76 -20.27
C ASP A 298 -3.78 5.84 -19.45
N GLY A 299 -3.23 5.46 -18.30
CA GLY A 299 -2.53 6.37 -17.40
C GLY A 299 -3.45 7.42 -16.74
N GLY A 300 -4.77 7.27 -16.85
CA GLY A 300 -5.79 8.23 -16.41
C GLY A 300 -6.14 9.30 -17.44
N ALA A 301 -5.70 9.17 -18.69
CA ALA A 301 -5.88 10.20 -19.72
C ALA A 301 -7.36 10.50 -20.01
N ALA A 302 -8.19 9.47 -20.21
CA ALA A 302 -9.61 9.65 -20.49
C ALA A 302 -10.34 10.34 -19.32
N ALA A 303 -10.02 9.95 -18.08
CA ALA A 303 -10.58 10.56 -16.89
C ALA A 303 -10.19 12.04 -16.77
N ALA A 304 -8.93 12.38 -17.04
CA ALA A 304 -8.45 13.76 -17.00
C ALA A 304 -9.20 14.64 -18.02
N LEU A 305 -9.33 14.15 -19.25
CA LEU A 305 -10.08 14.86 -20.30
C LEU A 305 -11.56 15.04 -19.91
N LYS A 306 -12.20 14.02 -19.34
CA LYS A 306 -13.60 14.06 -18.94
C LYS A 306 -13.87 15.10 -17.84
N HIS A 307 -13.06 15.10 -16.78
CA HIS A 307 -13.34 15.88 -15.57
C HIS A 307 -12.68 17.26 -15.56
N TYR A 308 -11.53 17.41 -16.22
CA TYR A 308 -10.80 18.68 -16.27
C TYR A 308 -10.85 19.35 -17.65
N GLY A 309 -11.13 18.61 -18.73
CA GLY A 309 -11.09 19.16 -20.09
C GLY A 309 -9.67 19.47 -20.60
N ILE A 310 -8.64 18.88 -19.97
CA ILE A 310 -7.22 19.09 -20.24
C ILE A 310 -6.51 17.73 -20.22
N GLY A 311 -5.48 17.57 -21.06
CA GLY A 311 -4.62 16.38 -21.09
C GLY A 311 -3.60 16.36 -19.95
N LEU A 312 -3.20 15.16 -19.51
CA LEU A 312 -2.22 15.01 -18.43
C LEU A 312 -0.84 15.52 -18.85
N GLY A 313 -0.47 15.37 -20.13
CA GLY A 313 0.77 15.90 -20.68
C GLY A 313 0.83 17.42 -20.64
N GLN A 314 -0.30 18.09 -20.90
CA GLN A 314 -0.43 19.54 -20.75
C GLN A 314 -0.24 19.98 -19.28
N VAL A 315 -0.84 19.28 -18.31
CA VAL A 315 -0.63 19.57 -16.88
C VAL A 315 0.83 19.41 -16.51
N ALA A 316 1.46 18.30 -16.90
CA ALA A 316 2.88 18.05 -16.63
C ALA A 316 3.78 19.13 -17.26
N SER A 317 3.51 19.53 -18.50
CA SER A 317 4.26 20.58 -19.20
C SER A 317 4.24 21.90 -18.43
N VAL A 318 3.07 22.31 -17.91
CA VAL A 318 2.94 23.53 -17.09
C VAL A 318 3.75 23.42 -15.80
N LEU A 319 3.71 22.28 -15.11
CA LEU A 319 4.46 22.08 -13.85
C LEU A 319 5.97 22.05 -14.07
N LEU A 320 6.41 21.62 -15.25
CA LEU A 320 7.81 21.58 -15.65
C LEU A 320 8.29 22.88 -16.31
N GLU A 321 7.43 23.89 -16.41
CA GLU A 321 7.69 25.18 -17.06
C GLU A 321 8.13 25.02 -18.53
N ARG A 322 7.43 24.15 -19.25
CA ARG A 322 7.68 23.86 -20.67
C ARG A 322 6.47 24.22 -21.53
N GLU A 323 6.74 24.52 -22.79
CA GLU A 323 5.70 24.63 -23.79
C GLU A 323 4.95 23.30 -23.90
N PRO A 324 3.61 23.31 -24.06
CA PRO A 324 2.84 22.09 -24.22
C PRO A 324 3.35 21.23 -25.38
N ASP A 325 3.76 20.02 -25.07
CA ASP A 325 4.24 19.03 -26.05
C ASP A 325 3.28 17.84 -26.07
N PRO A 326 2.59 17.56 -27.19
CA PRO A 326 1.71 16.39 -27.30
C PRO A 326 2.38 15.05 -26.99
N SER A 327 3.71 14.96 -27.14
CA SER A 327 4.47 13.74 -26.82
C SER A 327 4.55 13.45 -25.31
N PHE A 328 4.14 14.41 -24.47
CA PHE A 328 4.00 14.24 -23.02
C PHE A 328 2.65 13.63 -22.63
N GLU A 329 1.67 13.55 -23.53
CA GLU A 329 0.39 12.88 -23.22
C GLU A 329 0.60 11.38 -23.04
N PRO A 330 -0.14 10.71 -22.13
CA PRO A 330 -0.12 9.25 -22.04
C PRO A 330 -0.44 8.61 -23.39
N ASP A 331 0.46 7.76 -23.88
CA ASP A 331 0.28 7.02 -25.13
C ASP A 331 0.52 5.52 -24.89
N PRO A 332 -0.54 4.76 -24.58
CA PRO A 332 -0.45 3.33 -24.31
C PRO A 332 0.20 2.52 -25.44
N ALA A 333 0.14 3.00 -26.68
CA ALA A 333 0.76 2.31 -27.81
C ALA A 333 2.30 2.36 -27.79
N ARG A 334 2.88 3.25 -26.99
CA ARG A 334 4.34 3.42 -26.85
C ARG A 334 4.94 2.70 -25.65
N TRP A 335 4.13 2.06 -24.80
CA TRP A 335 4.65 1.39 -23.61
C TRP A 335 5.23 0.04 -23.97
N GLU A 336 6.54 -0.13 -23.73
CA GLU A 336 7.27 -1.38 -24.01
C GLU A 336 6.75 -2.55 -23.16
N GLN A 337 6.18 -2.24 -22.00
CA GLN A 337 5.50 -3.17 -21.10
C GLN A 337 4.07 -2.68 -20.89
N PRO A 338 3.10 -3.58 -20.59
CA PRO A 338 1.78 -3.15 -20.16
C PRO A 338 1.89 -2.14 -19.03
N ALA A 339 1.04 -1.12 -19.02
CA ALA A 339 1.03 -0.19 -17.90
C ALA A 339 0.85 -0.94 -16.58
N GLU A 340 1.48 -0.38 -15.57
CA GLU A 340 1.40 -0.90 -14.23
C GLU A 340 0.18 -0.35 -13.55
N ARG A 341 -0.71 -1.28 -13.22
CA ARG A 341 -1.72 -1.03 -12.22
C ARG A 341 -1.07 -0.97 -10.85
N ALA A 342 -1.60 -0.08 -10.00
CA ALA A 342 -1.32 -0.11 -8.58
C ALA A 342 -1.58 -1.50 -7.96
N PRO A 343 -0.94 -1.85 -6.83
CA PRO A 343 -1.19 -3.11 -6.15
C PRO A 343 -2.68 -3.25 -5.79
N GLU A 344 -3.38 -4.15 -6.48
CA GLU A 344 -4.77 -4.47 -6.18
C GLU A 344 -4.88 -5.30 -4.92
N ARG A 345 -6.03 -5.29 -4.27
CA ARG A 345 -6.52 -6.51 -3.61
C ARG A 345 -7.17 -7.33 -4.69
N THR A 346 -6.75 -8.58 -4.90
CA THR A 346 -7.48 -9.45 -5.82
C THR A 346 -8.84 -9.73 -5.18
N ALA A 347 -9.86 -8.98 -5.61
CA ALA A 347 -11.23 -9.46 -5.51
C ALA A 347 -11.28 -10.69 -6.40
N ALA A 348 -11.59 -11.85 -5.83
CA ALA A 348 -11.91 -13.03 -6.61
C ALA A 348 -12.93 -12.62 -7.68
N SER A 349 -12.52 -12.65 -8.95
CA SER A 349 -13.46 -12.63 -10.05
C SER A 349 -14.19 -13.97 -9.96
N ILE A 350 -15.34 -13.94 -9.29
CA ILE A 350 -16.27 -15.06 -9.27
C ILE A 350 -16.83 -15.16 -10.69
N GLY A 351 -16.22 -16.05 -11.49
CA GLY A 351 -16.82 -16.57 -12.72
C GLY A 351 -17.89 -17.60 -12.40
#